data_AF-G7YIV3-F1
#
_entry.id   AF-G7YIV3-F1
#
_cell.length_a   1.000
_cell.length_b   1.000
_cell.length_c   1.000
_cell.angle_alpha   90.00
_cell.angle_beta   90.00
_cell.angle_gamma   90.00
#
_symmetry.space_group_name_H-M   'P 1'
#
loop_
_entity.id
_entity.type
_entity.pdbx_description
1 polymer ?
#
loop_
_entity_poly.entity_id
_entity_poly.type
_entity_poly.pdbx_seq_one_letter_code
_entity_poly.pdbx_strand_id
1 'polypeptide(L)'
;MERQKPVQKESTGHKHQMQCTPFSVLSFSRKLDVGQPPSTGAFLEQKLERPTQFRKFYERGDFPLALEHDSRGSKIAWKVDLEKIDYHYYLPLFFEGLAETEHPYALFALNG
;
A
#
# COMPACT_ATOMS: atom_id res chain seq x y z
N MET A 1 3.42 -60.76 -2.77
CA MET A 1 3.32 -59.57 -1.90
C MET A 1 2.48 -58.54 -2.61
N GLU A 2 1.17 -58.65 -2.44
CA GLU A 2 0.17 -57.82 -3.11
C GLU A 2 0.08 -56.47 -2.38
N ARG A 3 0.40 -55.38 -3.06
CA ARG A 3 0.29 -54.02 -2.50
C ARG A 3 -1.18 -53.62 -2.49
N GLN A 4 -1.79 -53.61 -1.31
CA GLN A 4 -3.14 -53.07 -1.10
C GLN A 4 -3.18 -51.59 -1.51
N LYS A 5 -4.16 -51.24 -2.35
CA LYS A 5 -4.48 -49.84 -2.70
C LYS A 5 -5.20 -49.18 -1.52
N PRO A 6 -4.94 -47.89 -1.24
CA PRO A 6 -5.63 -47.19 -0.16
C PRO A 6 -7.11 -46.97 -0.50
N VAL A 7 -7.95 -47.28 0.48
CA VAL A 7 -9.41 -47.07 0.49
C VAL A 7 -9.72 -45.59 0.32
N GLN A 8 -10.53 -45.28 -0.71
CA GLN A 8 -11.08 -43.94 -0.92
C GLN A 8 -12.04 -43.62 0.24
N LYS A 9 -11.78 -42.52 0.96
CA LYS A 9 -12.75 -41.97 1.92
C LYS A 9 -13.90 -41.35 1.13
N GLU A 10 -15.09 -41.92 1.27
CA GLU A 10 -16.35 -41.34 0.81
C GLU A 10 -16.52 -39.90 1.36
N SER A 11 -16.74 -38.95 0.47
CA SER A 11 -17.10 -37.57 0.81
C SER A 11 -18.54 -37.53 1.33
N THR A 12 -18.68 -37.36 2.64
CA THR A 12 -19.95 -37.26 3.35
C THR A 12 -20.80 -36.09 2.80
N GLY A 13 -21.93 -36.43 2.16
CA GLY A 13 -23.14 -35.62 1.94
C GLY A 13 -22.99 -34.13 1.67
N HIS A 14 -23.09 -33.72 0.39
CA HIS A 14 -23.41 -32.35 0.03
C HIS A 14 -24.86 -32.04 0.44
N LYS A 15 -25.05 -31.42 1.62
CA LYS A 15 -26.28 -30.69 1.90
C LYS A 15 -26.37 -29.56 0.86
N HIS A 16 -27.38 -29.61 0.01
CA HIS A 16 -27.71 -28.54 -0.93
C HIS A 16 -28.23 -27.34 -0.10
N GLN A 17 -27.33 -26.61 0.56
CA GLN A 17 -27.66 -25.31 1.14
C GLN A 17 -27.89 -24.36 -0.03
N MET A 18 -29.11 -23.83 -0.13
CA MET A 18 -29.40 -22.80 -1.12
C MET A 18 -28.57 -21.56 -0.75
N GLN A 19 -27.57 -21.27 -1.57
CA GLN A 19 -26.79 -20.04 -1.44
C GLN A 19 -27.68 -18.87 -1.79
N CYS A 20 -27.71 -17.84 -0.95
CA CYS A 20 -28.46 -16.62 -1.22
C CYS A 20 -27.51 -15.42 -1.27
N THR A 21 -27.90 -14.40 -2.04
CA THR A 21 -27.14 -13.15 -2.13
C THR A 21 -27.12 -12.46 -0.75
N PRO A 22 -25.95 -12.04 -0.24
CA PRO A 22 -25.84 -11.28 1.00
C PRO A 22 -26.68 -9.99 0.97
N PHE A 23 -27.11 -9.51 2.13
CA PHE A 23 -27.90 -8.28 2.29
C PHE A 23 -29.23 -8.24 1.50
N SER A 24 -29.74 -9.41 1.08
CA SER A 24 -31.05 -9.54 0.43
C SER A 24 -32.16 -9.87 1.44
N VAL A 25 -33.42 -9.60 1.10
CA VAL A 25 -34.57 -9.99 1.96
C VAL A 25 -34.61 -11.50 2.22
N LEU A 26 -34.18 -12.30 1.22
CA LEU A 26 -34.10 -13.75 1.34
C LEU A 26 -33.09 -14.18 2.40
N SER A 27 -32.00 -13.43 2.60
CA SER A 27 -30.97 -13.73 3.61
C SER A 27 -31.49 -13.74 5.07
N PHE A 28 -32.68 -13.17 5.33
CA PHE A 28 -33.34 -13.21 6.64
C PHE A 28 -34.09 -14.53 6.90
N SER A 29 -34.21 -15.40 5.89
CA SER A 29 -34.93 -16.68 6.01
C SER A 29 -34.08 -17.74 6.71
N ARG A 30 -34.74 -18.63 7.48
CA ARG A 30 -34.04 -19.68 8.24
C ARG A 30 -33.40 -20.71 7.29
N LYS A 31 -32.22 -21.22 7.66
CA LYS A 31 -31.47 -22.29 6.96
C LYS A 31 -30.82 -21.90 5.62
N LEU A 32 -30.65 -20.61 5.35
CA LEU A 32 -29.82 -20.14 4.24
C LEU A 32 -28.42 -19.80 4.73
N ASP A 33 -27.42 -20.16 3.93
CA ASP A 33 -26.03 -19.75 4.13
C ASP A 33 -25.73 -18.58 3.18
N VAL A 34 -25.27 -17.47 3.74
CA VAL A 34 -24.84 -16.26 2.99
C VAL A 34 -23.35 -16.29 2.67
N GLY A 35 -22.63 -17.31 3.14
CA GLY A 35 -21.19 -17.41 3.02
C GLY A 35 -20.45 -16.43 3.95
N GLN A 36 -19.13 -16.46 3.85
CA GLN A 36 -18.27 -15.52 4.57
C GLN A 36 -18.17 -14.20 3.81
N PRO A 37 -18.02 -13.06 4.52
CA PRO A 37 -17.77 -11.79 3.86
C PRO A 37 -16.49 -11.85 3.02
N PRO A 38 -16.43 -11.14 1.88
CA PRO A 38 -15.21 -11.07 1.09
C PRO A 38 -14.08 -10.48 1.95
N SER A 39 -12.85 -10.93 1.69
CA SER A 39 -11.68 -10.33 2.33
C SER A 39 -11.54 -8.87 1.89
N THR A 40 -11.66 -7.93 2.83
CA THR A 40 -11.56 -6.48 2.57
C THR A 40 -10.18 -6.04 2.10
N GLY A 41 -9.13 -6.84 2.38
CA GLY A 41 -7.76 -6.48 2.01
C GLY A 41 -7.19 -5.27 2.77
N ALA A 42 -7.75 -4.92 3.94
CA ALA A 42 -7.37 -3.71 4.68
C ALA A 42 -5.89 -3.65 5.12
N PHE A 43 -5.23 -4.80 5.26
CA PHE A 43 -3.80 -4.89 5.62
C PHE A 43 -2.89 -5.13 4.41
N LEU A 44 -3.44 -5.14 3.19
CA LEU A 44 -2.64 -5.24 1.98
C LEU A 44 -1.93 -3.90 1.76
N GLU A 45 -0.64 -3.98 1.43
CA GLU A 45 0.13 -2.80 1.05
C GLU A 45 -0.50 -2.12 -0.16
N GLN A 46 -0.84 -0.85 -0.01
CA GLN A 46 -1.38 -0.04 -1.10
C GLN A 46 -0.23 0.66 -1.81
N LYS A 47 -0.04 0.34 -3.09
CA LYS A 47 0.92 1.04 -3.94
C LYS A 47 0.37 2.40 -4.32
N LEU A 48 1.27 3.37 -4.47
CA LEU A 48 0.91 4.66 -5.06
C LEU A 48 0.44 4.46 -6.50
N GLU A 49 -0.80 4.86 -6.79
CA GLU A 49 -1.36 4.78 -8.14
C GLU A 49 -0.72 5.79 -9.10
N ARG A 50 -0.19 6.89 -8.57
CA ARG A 50 0.37 8.01 -9.34
C ARG A 50 1.66 8.50 -8.69
N PRO A 51 2.63 8.99 -9.49
CA PRO A 51 3.81 9.63 -8.93
C PRO A 51 3.40 10.90 -8.17
N THR A 52 3.96 11.08 -6.97
CA THR A 52 3.71 12.25 -6.14
C THR A 52 4.17 13.53 -6.84
N GLN A 53 3.61 14.67 -6.44
CA GLN A 53 4.13 15.97 -6.88
C GLN A 53 5.58 16.16 -6.41
N PHE A 54 5.92 15.65 -5.22
CA PHE A 54 7.29 15.63 -4.72
C PHE A 54 8.27 15.03 -5.74
N ARG A 55 7.98 13.84 -6.26
CA ARG A 55 8.82 13.18 -7.27
C ARG A 55 9.01 14.04 -8.52
N LYS A 56 7.93 14.64 -9.03
CA LYS A 56 7.99 15.52 -10.23
C LYS A 56 8.83 16.77 -9.98
N PHE A 57 8.71 17.36 -8.79
CA PHE A 57 9.49 18.54 -8.40
C PHE A 57 10.96 18.21 -8.21
N TYR A 58 11.26 17.03 -7.68
CA TYR A 58 12.60 16.51 -7.57
C TYR A 58 13.23 16.29 -8.94
N GLU A 59 12.54 15.58 -9.84
CA GLU A 59 13.02 15.31 -11.21
C GLU A 59 13.22 16.61 -12.01
N ARG A 60 12.42 17.65 -11.74
CA ARG A 60 12.56 18.98 -12.34
C ARG A 60 13.71 19.80 -11.73
N GLY A 61 14.10 19.53 -10.49
CA GLY A 61 15.15 20.26 -9.78
C GLY A 61 14.68 21.57 -9.12
N ASP A 62 13.38 21.69 -8.83
CA ASP A 62 12.77 22.91 -8.29
C ASP A 62 12.96 23.09 -6.77
N PHE A 63 13.44 22.06 -6.09
CA PHE A 63 13.69 22.15 -4.67
C PHE A 63 14.93 23.01 -4.37
N PRO A 64 14.89 23.87 -3.33
CA PRO A 64 16.05 24.60 -2.83
C PRO A 64 16.99 23.67 -2.02
N LEU A 65 17.21 22.46 -2.52
CA LEU A 65 17.96 21.36 -1.90
C LEU A 65 19.02 20.86 -2.87
N ALA A 66 20.09 20.27 -2.33
CA ALA A 66 21.08 19.52 -3.08
C ALA A 66 21.49 18.26 -2.32
N LEU A 67 21.87 17.22 -3.07
CA LEU A 67 22.57 16.06 -2.49
C LEU A 67 24.05 16.41 -2.32
N GLU A 68 24.54 16.37 -1.10
CA GLU A 68 25.96 16.44 -0.80
C GLU A 68 26.49 15.02 -0.56
N HIS A 69 27.37 14.56 -1.44
CA HIS A 69 28.06 13.29 -1.28
C HIS A 69 29.37 13.51 -0.53
N ASP A 70 29.41 13.17 0.75
CA ASP A 70 30.65 13.05 1.51
C ASP A 70 31.09 11.57 1.54
N SER A 71 32.38 11.35 1.71
CA SER A 71 33.02 10.06 1.96
C SER A 71 32.38 9.25 3.10
N ARG A 72 31.66 9.92 4.03
CA ARG A 72 30.98 9.32 5.20
C ARG A 72 29.48 9.10 5.02
N GLY A 73 28.89 9.50 3.89
CA GLY A 73 27.46 9.36 3.63
C GLY A 73 26.88 10.49 2.79
N SER A 74 25.63 10.32 2.37
CA SER A 74 24.89 11.35 1.64
C SER A 74 24.12 12.22 2.63
N LYS A 75 24.37 13.53 2.60
CA LYS A 75 23.62 14.53 3.37
C LYS A 75 22.86 15.42 2.42
N ILE A 76 21.75 15.99 2.86
CA ILE A 76 21.10 17.06 2.12
C ILE A 76 21.66 18.41 2.56
N ALA A 77 21.86 19.30 1.60
CA ALA A 77 22.25 20.68 1.85
C ALA A 77 21.18 21.62 1.29
N TRP A 78 20.69 22.54 2.12
CA TRP A 78 19.76 23.58 1.67
C TRP A 78 20.53 24.68 0.95
N LYS A 79 20.06 25.03 -0.25
CA LYS A 79 20.63 26.13 -1.05
C LYS A 79 20.19 27.50 -0.53
N VAL A 80 19.12 27.54 0.26
CA VAL A 80 18.51 28.75 0.82
C VAL A 80 18.36 28.55 2.32
N ASP A 81 18.55 29.61 3.10
CA ASP A 81 18.31 29.58 4.55
C ASP A 81 16.86 29.16 4.85
N LEU A 82 16.68 28.20 5.77
CA LEU A 82 15.35 27.66 6.14
C LEU A 82 14.34 28.76 6.51
N GLU A 83 14.80 29.83 7.17
CA GLU A 83 13.97 30.96 7.60
C GLU A 83 13.37 31.76 6.43
N LYS A 84 13.97 31.66 5.24
CA LYS A 84 13.53 32.38 4.02
C LYS A 84 12.66 31.53 3.12
N ILE A 85 12.43 30.26 3.47
CA ILE A 85 11.64 29.33 2.67
C ILE A 85 10.15 29.54 2.94
N ASP A 86 9.35 29.54 1.87
CA ASP A 86 7.89 29.56 1.99
C ASP A 86 7.37 28.18 2.43
N TYR A 87 7.17 28.04 3.74
CA TYR A 87 6.63 26.82 4.33
C TYR A 87 5.24 26.45 3.81
N HIS A 88 4.40 27.42 3.41
CA HIS A 88 3.07 27.09 2.90
C HIS A 88 3.13 26.34 1.57
N TYR A 89 4.19 26.57 0.79
CA TYR A 89 4.40 25.93 -0.50
C TYR A 89 5.18 24.62 -0.38
N TYR A 90 6.36 24.66 0.26
CA TYR A 90 7.28 23.53 0.23
C TYR A 90 6.92 22.44 1.25
N LEU A 91 6.44 22.81 2.43
CA LEU A 91 6.19 21.83 3.49
C LEU A 91 5.13 20.78 3.08
N PRO A 92 3.96 21.15 2.49
CA PRO A 92 3.01 20.16 2.01
C PRO A 92 3.59 19.21 0.96
N LEU A 93 4.50 19.70 0.10
CA LEU A 93 5.18 18.86 -0.89
C LEU A 93 6.06 17.80 -0.23
N PHE A 94 6.79 18.14 0.84
CA PHE A 94 7.59 17.16 1.59
C PHE A 94 6.72 16.11 2.29
N PHE A 95 5.59 16.52 2.88
CA PHE A 95 4.64 15.59 3.49
C PHE A 95 4.03 14.62 2.47
N GLU A 96 3.76 15.08 1.24
CA GLU A 96 3.35 14.19 0.15
C GLU A 96 4.48 13.21 -0.23
N GLY A 97 5.73 13.68 -0.20
CA GLY A 97 6.92 12.88 -0.48
C GLY A 97 7.19 11.74 0.51
N LEU A 98 6.62 11.77 1.72
CA LEU A 98 6.75 10.67 2.70
C LEU A 98 6.15 9.35 2.21
N ALA A 99 5.28 9.40 1.21
CA ALA A 99 4.74 8.20 0.58
C ALA A 99 5.71 7.54 -0.41
N GLU A 100 6.77 8.25 -0.84
CA GLU A 100 7.78 7.69 -1.73
C GLU A 100 8.68 6.69 -1.00
N THR A 101 8.83 5.49 -1.57
CA THR A 101 9.65 4.41 -1.02
C THR A 101 10.95 4.19 -1.80
N GLU A 102 11.06 4.78 -2.98
CA GLU A 102 12.21 4.61 -3.89
C GLU A 102 13.36 5.57 -3.55
N HIS A 103 14.60 5.09 -3.71
CA HIS A 103 15.79 5.93 -3.67
C HIS A 103 15.95 6.68 -5.01
N PRO A 104 16.28 8.00 -5.02
CA PRO A 104 16.68 8.86 -3.90
C PRO A 104 15.55 9.61 -3.17
N TYR A 105 14.31 9.53 -3.67
CA TYR A 105 13.20 10.39 -3.22
C TYR A 105 12.88 10.24 -1.73
N ALA A 106 12.85 9.01 -1.21
CA ALA A 106 12.55 8.74 0.19
C ALA A 106 13.54 9.44 1.15
N LEU A 107 14.83 9.50 0.78
CA LEU A 107 15.86 10.15 1.58
C LEU A 107 15.67 11.67 1.61
N PHE A 108 15.31 12.25 0.47
CA PHE A 108 15.06 13.69 0.36
C PHE A 108 13.79 14.11 1.08
N ALA A 109 12.71 13.32 0.97
CA ALA A 109 11.46 13.62 1.64
C ALA A 109 11.59 13.57 3.17
N LEU A 110 12.41 12.64 3.68
CA LEU A 110 12.58 12.44 5.12
C LEU A 110 13.52 13.48 5.78
N ASN A 111 14.59 13.88 5.09
CA ASN A 111 15.60 14.75 5.69
C ASN A 111 15.37 16.23 5.43
N GLY A 112 14.52 16.59 4.46
CA GLY A 112 14.21 17.97 4.09
C GLY A 112 13.07 18.59 4.89
#